data_AF-A0A2T0KGU2-F1
#
_entry.id   AF-A0A2T0KGU2-F1
#
_cell.length_a   1.000
_cell.length_b   1.000
_cell.length_c   1.000
_cell.angle_alpha   90.00
_cell.angle_beta   90.00
_cell.angle_gamma   90.00
#
_symmetry.space_group_name_H-M   'P 1'
#
loop_
_entity.id
_entity.type
_entity.pdbx_description
1 polymer ?
#
loop_
_entity_poly.entity_id
_entity_poly.type
_entity_poly.pdbx_seq_one_letter_code
_entity_poly.pdbx_strand_id
1 'polypeptide(L)'
;MAGDAAGAGFFAGLAQGENAVLPLLEPFAAAAGLDQAALDAHVPLAGCQAYPSYVAWLALNAEPGAAALALAANFAAWGGYCAGLAGGLRDRYGFDDVACGFLDFFAGPGPDLDAQAVAAAQAALDRGETLERARVYGRLLHEYESTFWQTLAGL
;
A
#
# COMPACT_ATOMS: atom_id res chain seq x y z
N MET A 1 18.93 -17.87 -17.49
CA MET A 1 18.87 -16.73 -16.56
C MET A 1 17.92 -17.12 -15.45
N ALA A 2 18.39 -17.25 -14.21
CA ALA A 2 17.47 -17.36 -13.08
C ALA A 2 16.78 -16.00 -12.93
N GLY A 3 15.45 -15.97 -12.95
CA GLY A 3 14.70 -14.72 -12.73
C GLY A 3 14.96 -14.15 -11.33
N ASP A 4 14.58 -12.90 -11.11
CA ASP A 4 14.72 -12.22 -9.81
C ASP A 4 13.74 -12.79 -8.77
N ALA A 5 14.10 -13.92 -8.16
CA ALA A 5 13.26 -14.62 -7.20
C ALA A 5 12.98 -13.80 -5.93
N ALA A 6 13.92 -12.94 -5.51
CA ALA A 6 13.75 -12.08 -4.34
C ALA A 6 12.75 -10.95 -4.63
N GLY A 7 12.89 -10.27 -5.76
CA GLY A 7 11.90 -9.28 -6.21
C GLY A 7 10.51 -9.88 -6.40
N ALA A 8 10.42 -11.04 -7.06
CA ALA A 8 9.15 -11.75 -7.23
C ALA A 8 8.51 -12.16 -5.88
N GLY A 9 9.34 -12.60 -4.92
CA GLY A 9 8.89 -12.93 -3.57
C GLY A 9 8.30 -11.73 -2.83
N PHE A 10 8.93 -10.57 -2.92
CA PHE A 10 8.43 -9.33 -2.32
C PHE A 10 7.03 -8.96 -2.84
N PHE A 11 6.86 -8.88 -4.16
CA PHE A 11 5.56 -8.53 -4.76
C PHE A 11 4.49 -9.61 -4.54
N ALA A 12 4.87 -10.89 -4.52
CA ALA A 12 3.95 -11.96 -4.16
C ALA A 12 3.48 -11.85 -2.70
N GLY A 13 4.37 -11.45 -1.78
CA GLY A 13 4.03 -11.16 -0.39
C GLY A 13 3.02 -10.02 -0.26
N LEU A 14 3.22 -8.93 -1.01
CA LEU A 14 2.26 -7.81 -1.05
C LEU A 14 0.88 -8.28 -1.53
N ALA A 15 0.83 -9.02 -2.64
CA ALA A 15 -0.44 -9.54 -3.16
C ALA A 15 -1.13 -10.51 -2.19
N GLN A 16 -0.37 -11.30 -1.43
CA GLN A 16 -0.93 -12.17 -0.39
C GLN A 16 -1.52 -11.37 0.78
N GLY A 17 -0.85 -10.30 1.22
CA GLY A 17 -1.37 -9.38 2.23
C GLY A 17 -2.69 -8.74 1.82
N GLU A 18 -2.75 -8.21 0.59
CA GLU A 18 -3.99 -7.64 0.02
C GLU A 18 -5.14 -8.66 -0.02
N ASN A 19 -4.87 -9.89 -0.46
CA ASN A 19 -5.89 -10.95 -0.49
C ASN A 19 -6.38 -11.33 0.92
N ALA A 20 -5.51 -11.29 1.93
CA ALA A 20 -5.87 -11.62 3.30
C ALA A 20 -6.75 -10.55 3.96
N VAL A 21 -6.56 -9.28 3.58
CA VAL A 21 -7.28 -8.15 4.18
C VAL A 21 -8.55 -7.76 3.41
N LEU A 22 -8.68 -8.16 2.13
CA LEU A 22 -9.83 -7.84 1.27
C LEU A 22 -11.20 -8.11 1.94
N PRO A 23 -11.44 -9.23 2.65
CA PRO A 23 -12.72 -9.46 3.33
C PRO A 23 -13.04 -8.45 4.44
N LEU A 24 -12.04 -7.75 4.99
CA LEU A 24 -12.23 -6.74 6.04
C LEU A 24 -12.81 -5.42 5.51
N LEU A 25 -12.90 -5.24 4.18
CA LEU A 25 -13.57 -4.07 3.59
C LEU A 25 -15.10 -4.14 3.73
N GLU A 26 -15.69 -5.34 3.81
CA GLU A 26 -17.14 -5.50 4.00
C GLU A 26 -17.64 -4.90 5.32
N PRO A 27 -17.09 -5.25 6.51
CA PRO A 27 -17.52 -4.62 7.76
C PRO A 27 -17.19 -3.12 7.82
N PHE A 28 -16.08 -2.69 7.20
CA PHE A 28 -15.75 -1.27 7.10
C PHE A 28 -16.81 -0.49 6.30
N ALA A 29 -17.21 -1.01 5.13
CA ALA A 29 -18.24 -0.40 4.29
C ALA A 29 -19.61 -0.37 5.00
N ALA A 30 -19.98 -1.47 5.67
CA ALA A 30 -21.23 -1.54 6.44
C ALA A 30 -21.27 -0.50 7.57
N ALA A 31 -20.17 -0.31 8.30
CA ALA A 31 -20.05 0.72 9.33
C ALA A 31 -20.10 2.15 8.77
N ALA A 32 -19.63 2.34 7.53
CA ALA A 32 -19.77 3.58 6.78
C ALA A 32 -21.19 3.79 6.18
N GLY A 33 -22.11 2.85 6.38
CA GLY A 33 -23.47 2.91 5.84
C GLY A 33 -23.56 2.64 4.34
N LEU A 34 -22.57 1.97 3.75
CA LEU A 34 -22.53 1.60 2.34
C LEU A 34 -22.97 0.14 2.17
N ASP A 35 -23.89 -0.10 1.24
CA ASP A 35 -24.24 -1.44 0.79
C ASP A 35 -23.47 -1.81 -0.50
N GLN A 36 -23.59 -3.08 -0.93
CA GLN A 36 -22.90 -3.55 -2.13
C GLN A 36 -23.30 -2.76 -3.39
N ALA A 37 -24.55 -2.33 -3.51
CA ALA A 37 -25.02 -1.57 -4.66
C ALA A 37 -24.36 -0.17 -4.71
N ALA A 38 -24.20 0.49 -3.56
CA ALA A 38 -23.50 1.75 -3.44
C ALA A 38 -22.01 1.61 -3.79
N LEU A 39 -21.37 0.51 -3.37
CA LEU A 39 -19.98 0.20 -3.72
C LEU A 39 -19.81 -0.03 -5.23
N ASP A 40 -20.69 -0.83 -5.85
CA ASP A 40 -20.64 -1.14 -7.28
C ASP A 40 -20.89 0.09 -8.16
N ALA A 41 -21.72 1.02 -7.69
CA ALA A 41 -22.01 2.27 -8.39
C ALA A 41 -20.93 3.34 -8.19
N HIS A 42 -19.98 3.15 -7.26
CA HIS A 42 -18.98 4.15 -6.94
C HIS A 42 -17.98 4.33 -8.09
N VAL A 43 -17.85 5.57 -8.56
CA VAL A 43 -16.80 5.95 -9.51
C VAL A 43 -15.64 6.56 -8.72
N PRO A 44 -14.44 5.97 -8.75
CA PRO A 44 -13.30 6.50 -8.01
C PRO A 44 -12.91 7.91 -8.48
N LEU A 45 -12.53 8.76 -7.52
CA LEU A 45 -11.93 10.06 -7.84
C LEU A 45 -10.57 9.86 -8.51
N ALA A 46 -10.31 10.57 -9.61
CA ALA A 46 -9.07 10.41 -10.37
C ALA A 46 -7.82 10.63 -9.52
N GLY A 47 -7.83 11.62 -8.62
CA GLY A 47 -6.71 11.87 -7.71
C GLY A 47 -6.48 10.73 -6.70
N CYS A 48 -7.54 10.03 -6.29
CA CYS A 48 -7.43 8.82 -5.46
C CYS A 48 -6.92 7.60 -6.25
N GLN A 49 -6.84 7.66 -7.58
CA GLN A 49 -6.30 6.58 -8.40
C GLN A 49 -4.81 6.76 -8.72
N ALA A 50 -4.22 7.94 -8.44
CA ALA A 50 -2.82 8.23 -8.78
C ALA A 50 -1.84 7.28 -8.06
N TYR A 51 -1.98 7.15 -6.74
CA TYR A 51 -1.15 6.27 -5.91
C TYR A 51 -1.23 4.79 -6.34
N PRO A 52 -2.41 4.13 -6.35
CA PRO A 52 -2.49 2.71 -6.72
C PRO A 52 -2.06 2.46 -8.18
N SER A 53 -2.32 3.40 -9.10
CA SER A 53 -1.83 3.30 -10.48
C SER A 53 -0.30 3.33 -10.56
N TYR A 54 0.35 4.15 -9.72
CA TYR A 54 1.80 4.21 -9.69
C TYR A 54 2.43 2.98 -9.03
N VAL A 55 1.83 2.43 -7.97
CA VAL A 55 2.23 1.15 -7.39
C VAL A 55 2.15 0.03 -8.43
N ALA A 56 1.06 -0.05 -9.19
CA ALA A 56 0.91 -1.00 -10.29
C ALA A 56 1.96 -0.79 -11.39
N TRP A 57 2.26 0.47 -11.74
CA TRP A 57 3.30 0.80 -12.70
C TRP A 57 4.68 0.32 -12.24
N LEU A 58 5.04 0.54 -10.96
CA LEU A 58 6.30 0.05 -10.38
C LEU A 58 6.39 -1.47 -10.43
N ALA A 59 5.32 -2.18 -10.05
CA ALA A 59 5.28 -3.64 -10.08
C ALA A 59 5.48 -4.23 -11.49
N LEU A 60 5.03 -3.52 -12.53
CA LEU A 60 5.08 -3.99 -13.92
C LEU A 60 6.30 -3.52 -14.70
N ASN A 61 6.88 -2.35 -14.36
CA ASN A 61 7.83 -1.65 -15.23
C ASN A 61 9.16 -1.27 -14.56
N ALA A 62 9.23 -1.24 -13.23
CA ALA A 62 10.43 -0.77 -12.54
C ALA A 62 11.43 -1.90 -12.27
N GLU A 63 12.66 -1.51 -11.95
CA GLU A 63 13.68 -2.43 -11.45
C GLU A 63 13.24 -2.97 -10.08
N PRO A 64 13.08 -4.30 -9.90
CA PRO A 64 12.42 -4.86 -8.72
C PRO A 64 13.09 -4.47 -7.39
N GLY A 65 14.42 -4.47 -7.33
CA GLY A 65 15.15 -4.05 -6.12
C GLY A 65 14.95 -2.58 -5.77
N ALA A 66 14.91 -1.68 -6.76
CA ALA A 66 14.66 -0.26 -6.53
C ALA A 66 13.19 0.01 -6.15
N ALA A 67 12.26 -0.69 -6.78
CA ALA A 67 10.83 -0.61 -6.47
C ALA A 67 10.51 -1.14 -5.07
N ALA A 68 11.10 -2.26 -4.65
CA ALA A 68 10.91 -2.84 -3.34
C ALA A 68 11.36 -1.89 -2.21
N LEU A 69 12.53 -1.26 -2.35
CA LEU A 69 13.01 -0.26 -1.39
C LEU A 69 12.08 0.96 -1.31
N ALA A 70 11.60 1.44 -2.47
CA ALA A 70 10.70 2.58 -2.53
C ALA A 70 9.35 2.29 -1.85
N LEU A 71 8.78 1.10 -2.09
CA LEU A 71 7.52 0.67 -1.50
C LEU A 71 7.64 0.42 0.00
N ALA A 72 8.71 -0.24 0.46
CA ALA A 72 8.96 -0.45 1.89
C ALA A 72 9.04 0.88 2.66
N ALA A 73 9.76 1.86 2.12
CA ALA A 73 9.83 3.20 2.71
C ALA A 73 8.46 3.89 2.76
N ASN A 74 7.62 3.71 1.74
CA ASN A 74 6.27 4.28 1.72
C ASN A 74 5.33 3.63 2.74
N PHE A 75 5.38 2.29 2.87
CA PHE A 75 4.47 1.56 3.76
C PHE A 75 4.64 1.93 5.23
N ALA A 76 5.83 2.36 5.65
CA ALA A 76 6.04 2.90 6.99
C ALA A 76 5.19 4.16 7.26
N ALA A 77 5.00 5.02 6.26
CA ALA A 77 4.13 6.19 6.39
C ALA A 77 2.65 5.79 6.34
N TRP A 78 2.29 4.93 5.39
CA TRP A 78 0.94 4.38 5.23
C TRP A 78 0.38 3.78 6.53
N GLY A 79 1.16 2.95 7.22
CA GLY A 79 0.72 2.35 8.49
C GLY A 79 0.42 3.39 9.57
N GLY A 80 1.18 4.47 9.62
CA GLY A 80 0.90 5.61 10.51
C GLY A 80 -0.43 6.30 10.19
N TYR A 81 -0.76 6.46 8.90
CA TYR A 81 -2.04 7.03 8.47
C TYR A 81 -3.20 6.10 8.81
N CYS A 82 -3.07 4.79 8.57
CA CYS A 82 -4.08 3.80 8.93
C CYS A 82 -4.34 3.79 10.44
N ALA A 83 -3.30 3.83 11.27
CA ALA A 83 -3.44 3.91 12.72
C ALA A 83 -4.21 5.17 13.16
N GLY A 84 -3.87 6.33 12.57
CA GLY A 84 -4.55 7.59 12.86
C GLY A 84 -6.03 7.59 12.46
N LEU A 85 -6.34 7.06 11.26
CA LEU A 85 -7.71 6.91 10.79
C LEU A 85 -8.52 5.97 11.67
N ALA A 86 -7.97 4.80 12.00
CA ALA A 86 -8.64 3.81 12.83
C ALA A 86 -8.97 4.37 14.23
N GLY A 87 -8.04 5.11 14.84
CA GLY A 87 -8.28 5.82 16.10
C GLY A 87 -9.38 6.87 15.96
N GLY A 88 -9.33 7.71 14.93
CA GLY A 88 -10.34 8.74 14.68
C GLY A 88 -11.75 8.16 14.45
N LEU A 89 -11.85 7.08 13.68
CA LEU A 89 -13.13 6.40 13.39
C LEU A 89 -13.77 5.81 14.65
N ARG A 90 -12.99 5.16 15.51
CA ARG A 90 -13.47 4.68 16.82
C ARG A 90 -13.91 5.83 17.71
N ASP A 91 -13.04 6.82 17.90
CA ASP A 91 -13.23 7.88 18.89
C ASP A 91 -14.34 8.88 18.52
N ARG A 92 -14.60 9.07 17.23
CA ARG A 92 -15.49 10.15 16.74
C ARG A 92 -16.69 9.67 15.95
N TYR A 93 -16.61 8.48 15.35
CA TYR A 93 -17.63 7.98 14.43
C TYR A 93 -18.25 6.65 14.88
N GLY A 94 -17.80 6.08 15.99
CA GLY A 94 -18.41 4.90 16.60
C GLY A 94 -18.14 3.58 15.86
N PHE A 95 -17.10 3.54 15.03
CA PHE A 95 -16.66 2.29 14.39
C PHE A 95 -16.12 1.34 15.47
N ASP A 96 -16.46 0.05 15.37
CA ASP A 96 -15.93 -0.98 16.25
C ASP A 96 -14.63 -1.60 15.71
N ASP A 97 -14.05 -2.53 16.48
CA ASP A 97 -12.79 -3.18 16.11
C ASP A 97 -12.91 -4.04 14.84
N VAL A 98 -14.10 -4.58 14.55
CA VAL A 98 -14.32 -5.36 13.34
C VAL A 98 -14.33 -4.45 12.12
N ALA A 99 -15.02 -3.32 12.20
CA ALA A 99 -15.04 -2.31 11.15
C ALA A 99 -13.67 -1.67 10.92
N CYS A 100 -12.88 -1.45 11.97
CA CYS A 100 -11.53 -0.92 11.83
C CYS A 100 -10.46 -1.95 11.42
N GLY A 101 -10.80 -3.25 11.33
CA GLY A 101 -9.84 -4.32 11.10
C GLY A 101 -8.99 -4.16 9.83
N PHE A 102 -9.56 -3.61 8.73
CA PHE A 102 -8.80 -3.29 7.53
C PHE A 102 -7.66 -2.30 7.80
N LEU A 103 -7.97 -1.21 8.52
CA LEU A 103 -6.98 -0.19 8.87
C LEU A 103 -5.97 -0.71 9.89
N ASP A 104 -6.43 -1.49 10.88
CA ASP A 104 -5.53 -2.04 11.90
C ASP A 104 -4.52 -3.03 11.30
N PHE A 105 -4.91 -3.80 10.29
CA PHE A 105 -4.01 -4.69 9.57
C PHE A 105 -2.82 -3.93 8.97
N PHE A 106 -3.09 -2.81 8.28
CA PHE A 106 -2.05 -1.98 7.68
C PHE A 106 -1.32 -1.09 8.70
N ALA A 107 -1.95 -0.77 9.84
CA ALA A 107 -1.33 -0.06 10.95
C ALA A 107 -0.31 -0.92 11.72
N GLY A 108 -0.47 -2.24 11.67
CA GLY A 108 0.44 -3.19 12.28
C GLY A 108 1.81 -3.24 11.59
N PRO A 109 2.87 -3.66 12.30
CA PRO A 109 4.15 -3.92 11.65
C PRO A 109 3.98 -5.03 10.62
N GLY A 110 4.22 -4.73 9.34
CA GLY A 110 4.19 -5.73 8.28
C GLY A 110 5.24 -6.80 8.53
N PRO A 111 4.90 -8.10 8.55
CA PRO A 111 5.88 -9.15 8.79
C PRO A 111 6.91 -9.16 7.65
N ASP A 112 8.16 -8.92 8.00
CA ASP A 112 9.34 -9.06 7.15
C ASP A 112 9.41 -8.20 5.88
N LEU A 113 8.54 -7.20 5.67
CA LEU A 113 8.55 -6.37 4.46
C LEU A 113 9.89 -5.66 4.24
N ASP A 114 10.46 -5.08 5.30
CA ASP A 114 11.77 -4.43 5.25
C ASP A 114 12.88 -5.44 4.91
N ALA A 115 12.83 -6.63 5.51
CA ALA A 115 13.81 -7.68 5.26
C ALA A 115 13.72 -8.21 3.82
N GLN A 116 12.51 -8.38 3.28
CA GLN A 116 12.27 -8.79 1.91
C GLN A 116 12.72 -7.71 0.91
N ALA A 117 12.45 -6.43 1.21
CA ALA A 117 12.92 -5.32 0.37
C ALA A 117 14.45 -5.22 0.36
N VAL A 118 15.11 -5.41 1.50
CA VAL A 118 16.58 -5.49 1.60
C VAL A 118 17.11 -6.68 0.81
N ALA A 119 16.47 -7.84 0.88
CA ALA A 119 16.87 -9.02 0.11
C ALA A 119 16.73 -8.80 -1.41
N ALA A 120 15.64 -8.18 -1.86
CA ALA A 120 15.43 -7.83 -3.26
C ALA A 120 16.47 -6.81 -3.75
N ALA A 121 16.78 -5.80 -2.93
CA ALA A 121 17.83 -4.83 -3.22
C ALA A 121 19.21 -5.47 -3.32
N GLN A 122 19.56 -6.34 -2.37
CA GLN A 122 20.84 -7.05 -2.39
C GLN A 122 20.96 -7.96 -3.61
N ALA A 123 19.89 -8.71 -3.96
CA ALA A 123 19.88 -9.55 -5.15
C ALA A 123 20.06 -8.75 -6.44
N ALA A 124 19.54 -7.52 -6.52
CA ALA A 124 19.77 -6.62 -7.65
C ALA A 124 21.23 -6.15 -7.71
N LEU A 125 21.80 -5.74 -6.57
CA LEU A 125 23.21 -5.34 -6.48
C LEU A 125 24.17 -6.49 -6.85
N ASP A 126 23.87 -7.72 -6.42
CA ASP A 126 24.66 -8.91 -6.73
C ASP A 126 24.67 -9.22 -8.25
N ARG A 127 23.64 -8.79 -8.98
CA ARG A 127 23.55 -8.87 -10.45
C ARG A 127 24.19 -7.67 -11.15
N GLY A 128 24.70 -6.69 -10.41
CA GLY A 128 25.30 -5.46 -10.95
C GLY A 128 24.27 -4.40 -11.37
N GLU A 129 23.02 -4.52 -10.91
CA GLU A 129 22.00 -3.49 -11.14
C GLU A 129 22.21 -2.28 -10.22
N THR A 130 21.70 -1.12 -10.63
CA THR A 130 21.73 0.12 -9.84
C THR A 130 20.41 0.31 -9.08
N LEU A 131 20.50 0.94 -7.91
CA LEU A 131 19.34 1.31 -7.07
C LEU A 131 19.07 2.82 -7.05
N GLU A 132 19.73 3.60 -7.92
CA GLU A 132 19.62 5.07 -7.95
C GLU A 132 18.17 5.56 -8.08
N ARG A 133 17.34 4.80 -8.79
CA ARG A 133 15.92 5.13 -9.01
C ARG A 133 15.05 4.97 -7.76
N ALA A 134 15.49 4.22 -6.74
CA ALA A 134 14.70 3.96 -5.54
C ALA A 134 14.27 5.26 -4.83
N ARG A 135 15.16 6.26 -4.75
CA ARG A 135 14.82 7.58 -4.16
C ARG A 135 13.79 8.34 -4.99
N VAL A 136 13.86 8.24 -6.31
CA VAL A 136 12.90 8.90 -7.21
C VAL A 136 11.53 8.24 -7.08
N TYR A 137 11.49 6.91 -7.09
CA TYR A 137 10.27 6.13 -6.91
C TYR A 137 9.62 6.39 -5.54
N GLY A 138 10.40 6.41 -4.46
CA GLY A 138 9.90 6.71 -3.12
C GLY A 138 9.32 8.12 -3.01
N ARG A 139 9.98 9.12 -3.60
CA ARG A 139 9.44 10.50 -3.64
C ARG A 139 8.11 10.56 -4.39
N LEU A 140 8.02 9.93 -5.57
CA LEU A 140 6.79 9.93 -6.36
C LEU A 140 5.65 9.17 -5.66
N LEU A 141 5.95 8.05 -4.99
CA LEU A 141 4.97 7.34 -4.16
C LEU A 141 4.38 8.27 -3.10
N HIS A 142 5.23 8.98 -2.36
CA HIS A 142 4.78 9.93 -1.34
C HIS A 142 3.95 11.09 -1.92
N GLU A 143 4.37 11.65 -3.06
CA GLU A 143 3.61 12.74 -3.73
C GLU A 143 2.24 12.25 -4.23
N TYR A 144 2.14 11.03 -4.77
CA TYR A 144 0.88 10.46 -5.20
C TYR A 144 -0.02 10.03 -4.03
N GLU A 145 0.56 9.53 -2.94
CA GLU A 145 -0.17 9.26 -1.70
C GLU A 145 -0.72 10.56 -1.09
N SER A 146 0.07 11.64 -1.09
CA SER A 146 -0.41 12.96 -0.66
C SER A 146 -1.57 13.46 -1.54
N THR A 147 -1.48 13.25 -2.86
CA THR A 147 -2.57 13.57 -3.80
C THR A 147 -3.85 12.79 -3.48
N PHE A 148 -3.73 11.50 -3.10
CA PHE A 148 -4.86 10.69 -2.66
C PHE A 148 -5.57 11.35 -1.47
N TRP A 149 -4.81 11.69 -0.41
CA TRP A 149 -5.38 12.26 0.81
C TRP A 149 -5.99 13.65 0.59
N GLN A 150 -5.34 14.50 -0.19
CA GLN A 150 -5.87 15.83 -0.55
C GLN A 150 -7.16 15.72 -1.36
N THR A 151 -7.18 14.83 -2.35
CA THR A 151 -8.38 14.58 -3.17
C THR A 151 -9.54 14.07 -2.31
N LEU A 152 -9.26 13.16 -1.36
CA LEU A 152 -10.27 12.64 -0.45
C LEU A 152 -10.83 13.73 0.49
N ALA A 153 -9.97 14.66 0.93
CA ALA A 153 -10.35 15.78 1.78
C ALA A 153 -11.01 16.95 1.01
N GLY A 154 -10.98 16.94 -0.33
CA GLY A 154 -11.45 18.04 -1.16
C GLY A 154 -10.58 19.30 -1.07
N LEU A 155 -9.27 19.13 -0.83
CA LEU A 155 -8.27 20.20 -0.67
C LEU A 155 -7.50 20.49 -1.95
#